data_AF-Q0JNU1-F1
#
_entry.id   AF-Q0JNU1-F1
#
_cell.length_a   1.000
_cell.length_b   1.000
_cell.length_c   1.000
_cell.angle_alpha   90.00
_cell.angle_beta   90.00
_cell.angle_gamma   90.00
#
_symmetry.space_group_name_H-M   'P 1'
#
loop_
_entity.id
_entity.type
_entity.pdbx_description
1 polymer ?
#
loop_
_entity_poly.entity_id
_entity_poly.type
_entity_poly.pdbx_seq_one_letter_code
_entity_poly.pdbx_strand_id
1 'polypeptide(L)'
;LFQVQEYVEAATFCRFCKTGTLLSLAEINDSLLELGDKSVEPLQINVLDYVLGVADLSGELMRLAIGRISDGEVEYAKNICAFVRDIYRELTLVVPLMDDNSEMKKKMETMLQSVVKIENACFSVHVRGSEYIPLLGSSADPDYSFFGASDFDQ
;
A
#
# COMPACT_ATOMS: atom_id res chain seq x y z
N LEU A 1 0.31 -24.92 -9.30
CA LEU A 1 0.96 -23.67 -9.74
C LEU A 1 0.36 -22.48 -9.02
N PHE A 2 -0.96 -22.22 -9.10
CA PHE A 2 -1.60 -21.12 -8.33
C PHE A 2 -1.27 -21.11 -6.82
N GLN A 3 -1.31 -22.26 -6.15
CA GLN A 3 -0.97 -22.36 -4.72
C GLN A 3 0.47 -21.95 -4.37
N VAL A 4 1.42 -22.08 -5.31
CA VAL A 4 2.82 -21.67 -5.07
C VAL A 4 2.90 -20.13 -5.07
N GLN A 5 2.19 -19.48 -5.98
CA GLN A 5 2.11 -18.03 -6.05
C GLN A 5 1.41 -17.45 -4.81
N GLU A 6 0.29 -18.05 -4.38
CA GLU A 6 -0.38 -17.68 -3.11
C GLU A 6 0.55 -17.86 -1.89
N TYR A 7 1.34 -18.93 -1.85
CA TYR A 7 2.32 -19.13 -0.79
C TYR A 7 3.40 -18.04 -0.79
N VAL A 8 3.94 -17.69 -1.96
CA VAL A 8 4.92 -16.60 -2.09
C VAL A 8 4.32 -15.27 -1.64
N GLU A 9 3.10 -14.96 -2.07
CA GLU A 9 2.35 -13.78 -1.64
C GLU A 9 2.23 -13.73 -0.11
N ALA A 10 1.75 -14.80 0.51
CA ALA A 10 1.57 -14.89 1.96
C ALA A 10 2.89 -14.78 2.73
N ALA A 11 3.95 -15.46 2.26
CA ALA A 11 5.26 -15.46 2.91
C ALA A 11 5.94 -14.09 2.82
N THR A 12 5.89 -13.45 1.66
CA THR A 12 6.46 -12.12 1.44
C THR A 12 5.66 -11.05 2.19
N PHE A 13 4.33 -11.16 2.24
CA PHE A 13 3.48 -10.29 3.06
C PHE A 13 3.81 -10.41 4.55
N CYS A 14 3.96 -11.64 5.05
CA CYS A 14 4.36 -11.89 6.43
C CYS A 14 5.73 -11.28 6.76
N ARG A 15 6.72 -11.40 5.84
CA ARG A 15 8.03 -10.76 6.00
C ARG A 15 7.92 -9.25 6.06
N PHE A 16 7.16 -8.64 5.15
CA PHE A 16 6.93 -7.20 5.15
C PHE A 16 6.30 -6.74 6.46
N CYS A 17 5.24 -7.40 6.94
CA CYS A 17 4.59 -7.05 8.20
C CYS A 17 5.52 -7.15 9.43
N LYS A 18 6.50 -8.06 9.41
CA LYS A 18 7.45 -8.25 10.53
C LYS A 18 8.65 -7.32 10.48
N THR A 19 9.15 -7.01 9.29
CA THR A 19 10.48 -6.41 9.11
C THR A 19 10.52 -5.24 8.12
N GLY A 20 9.45 -5.02 7.36
CA GLY A 20 9.39 -3.99 6.32
C GLY A 20 10.21 -4.33 5.06
N THR A 21 10.71 -5.55 4.93
CA THR A 21 11.53 -5.97 3.77
C THR A 21 10.81 -7.00 2.90
N LEU A 22 11.32 -7.20 1.68
CA LEU A 22 10.88 -8.28 0.80
C LEU A 22 11.66 -9.56 1.14
N LEU A 23 10.95 -10.70 1.21
CA LEU A 23 11.57 -12.01 1.38
C LEU A 23 12.10 -12.50 0.04
N SER A 24 13.41 -12.74 -0.08
CA SER A 24 14.01 -13.14 -1.35
C SER A 24 13.69 -14.59 -1.73
N LEU A 25 13.78 -14.92 -3.02
CA LEU A 25 13.59 -16.28 -3.53
C LEU A 25 14.52 -17.30 -2.85
N ALA A 26 15.78 -16.92 -2.63
CA ALA A 26 16.74 -17.77 -1.94
C ALA A 26 16.29 -18.09 -0.52
N GLU A 27 15.90 -17.07 0.26
CA GLU A 27 15.41 -17.26 1.63
C GLU A 27 14.13 -18.11 1.70
N ILE A 28 13.21 -17.97 0.74
CA ILE A 28 12.00 -18.81 0.67
C ILE A 28 12.39 -20.27 0.42
N ASN A 29 13.25 -20.52 -0.57
CA ASN A 29 13.68 -21.87 -0.90
C ASN A 29 14.50 -22.51 0.24
N ASP A 30 15.34 -21.74 0.94
CA ASP A 30 16.06 -22.21 2.13
C ASP A 30 15.08 -22.60 3.26
N SER A 31 14.04 -21.80 3.47
CA SER A 31 13.00 -22.11 4.47
C SER A 31 12.23 -23.40 4.11
N LEU A 32 11.98 -23.64 2.82
CA LEU A 32 11.34 -24.88 2.35
C LEU A 32 12.27 -26.09 2.47
N LEU A 33 13.56 -25.92 2.25
CA LEU A 33 14.58 -26.96 2.43
C LEU A 33 14.67 -27.42 3.89
N GLU A 34 14.61 -26.49 4.85
CA GLU A 34 14.64 -26.80 6.28
C GLU A 34 13.41 -27.58 6.76
N LEU A 35 12.26 -27.35 6.12
CA LEU A 35 10.98 -28.02 6.43
C LEU A 35 10.82 -29.36 5.71
N GLY A 36 11.61 -29.62 4.66
CA GLY A 36 11.55 -30.82 3.86
C GLY A 36 12.10 -32.05 4.60
N ASP A 37 11.45 -33.20 4.40
CA ASP A 37 12.02 -34.48 4.82
C ASP A 37 13.21 -34.82 3.91
N LYS A 38 14.35 -35.23 4.48
CA LYS A 38 15.60 -35.50 3.71
C LYS A 38 15.46 -36.65 2.70
N SER A 39 14.34 -37.37 2.76
CA SER A 39 14.01 -38.50 1.91
C SER A 39 13.22 -38.11 0.66
N VAL A 40 12.76 -36.86 0.54
CA VAL A 40 11.97 -36.34 -0.58
C VAL A 40 12.70 -35.17 -1.23
N GLU A 41 12.63 -35.06 -2.55
CA GLU A 41 13.21 -33.93 -3.27
C GLU A 41 12.50 -32.63 -2.83
N PRO A 42 13.24 -31.62 -2.34
CA PRO A 42 12.64 -30.41 -1.79
C PRO A 42 11.88 -29.62 -2.84
N LEU A 43 10.72 -29.06 -2.46
CA LEU A 43 10.00 -28.13 -3.33
C LEU A 43 10.87 -26.89 -3.56
N GLN A 44 11.21 -26.61 -4.81
CA GLN A 44 11.91 -25.40 -5.23
C GLN A 44 10.97 -24.49 -6.01
N ILE A 45 10.79 -23.28 -5.51
CA ILE A 45 10.04 -22.23 -6.20
C ILE A 45 10.92 -21.70 -7.33
N ASN A 46 10.36 -21.65 -8.54
CA ASN A 46 11.01 -21.06 -9.70
C ASN A 46 10.85 -19.53 -9.72
N VAL A 47 11.65 -18.85 -10.54
CA VAL A 47 11.65 -17.39 -10.65
C VAL A 47 10.29 -16.84 -11.09
N LEU A 48 9.61 -17.55 -12.00
CA LEU A 48 8.32 -17.09 -12.55
C LEU A 48 7.23 -17.08 -11.46
N ASP A 49 7.05 -18.17 -10.73
CA ASP A 49 6.08 -18.26 -9.64
C ASP A 49 6.40 -17.28 -8.52
N TYR A 50 7.68 -17.05 -8.23
CA TYR A 50 8.09 -16.03 -7.27
C TYR A 50 7.70 -14.62 -7.70
N VAL A 51 8.04 -14.23 -8.93
CA VAL A 51 7.76 -12.90 -9.45
C VAL A 51 6.24 -12.65 -9.58
N LEU A 52 5.47 -13.67 -9.98
CA LEU A 52 4.01 -13.59 -10.05
C LEU A 52 3.39 -13.40 -8.64
N GLY A 53 3.84 -14.17 -7.65
CA GLY A 53 3.38 -14.02 -6.26
C GLY A 53 3.77 -12.67 -5.64
N VAL A 54 4.97 -12.16 -5.94
CA VAL A 54 5.40 -10.80 -5.53
C VAL A 54 4.58 -9.71 -6.22
N ALA A 55 4.08 -9.95 -7.44
CA ALA A 55 3.19 -9.01 -8.08
C ALA A 55 1.82 -8.97 -7.40
N ASP A 56 1.28 -10.11 -6.97
CA ASP A 56 0.01 -10.19 -6.22
C ASP A 56 0.10 -9.58 -4.82
N LEU A 57 1.27 -9.67 -4.16
CA LEU A 57 1.57 -8.99 -2.89
C LEU A 57 1.21 -7.50 -2.93
N SER A 58 1.38 -6.84 -4.08
CA SER A 58 1.04 -5.41 -4.22
C SER A 58 -0.43 -5.10 -3.90
N GLY A 59 -1.33 -6.03 -4.21
CA GLY A 59 -2.75 -5.91 -3.91
C GLY A 59 -3.05 -6.01 -2.41
N GLU A 60 -2.41 -6.94 -1.71
CA GLU A 60 -2.56 -7.08 -0.25
C GLU A 60 -1.94 -5.91 0.51
N LEU A 61 -0.78 -5.43 0.06
CA LEU A 61 -0.15 -4.24 0.61
C LEU A 61 -1.02 -2.99 0.40
N MET A 62 -1.67 -2.85 -0.75
CA MET A 62 -2.66 -1.80 -0.94
C MET A 62 -3.80 -1.92 0.06
N ARG A 63 -4.39 -3.11 0.25
CA ARG A 63 -5.48 -3.29 1.24
C ARG A 63 -5.02 -2.92 2.65
N LEU A 64 -3.81 -3.35 3.04
CA LEU A 64 -3.19 -3.00 4.30
C LEU A 64 -3.03 -1.47 4.42
N ALA A 65 -2.51 -0.80 3.38
CA ALA A 65 -2.32 0.64 3.39
C ALA A 65 -3.64 1.40 3.54
N ILE A 66 -4.70 1.00 2.83
CA ILE A 66 -6.04 1.61 2.96
C ILE A 66 -6.59 1.42 4.38
N GLY A 67 -6.42 0.24 4.98
CA GLY A 67 -6.78 0.02 6.38
C GLY A 67 -6.04 0.96 7.33
N ARG A 68 -4.72 1.09 7.16
CA ARG A 68 -3.87 1.94 7.99
C ARG A 68 -4.18 3.43 7.84
N ILE A 69 -4.53 3.88 6.63
CA ILE A 69 -5.04 5.25 6.41
C ILE A 69 -6.34 5.47 7.18
N SER A 70 -7.22 4.47 7.21
CA SER A 70 -8.50 4.55 7.92
C SER A 70 -8.31 4.61 9.45
N ASP A 71 -7.25 3.98 9.95
CA ASP A 71 -6.82 4.03 11.35
C ASP A 71 -6.04 5.31 11.71
N GLY A 72 -5.81 6.21 10.74
CA GLY A 72 -5.03 7.44 10.92
C GLY A 72 -3.51 7.29 10.80
N GLU A 73 -3.01 6.09 10.51
CA GLU A 73 -1.58 5.76 10.36
C GLU A 73 -1.05 6.07 8.95
N VAL A 74 -1.20 7.33 8.52
CA VAL A 74 -0.86 7.76 7.14
C VAL A 74 0.63 7.58 6.81
N GLU A 75 1.53 7.80 7.78
CA GLU A 75 2.97 7.60 7.57
C GLU A 75 3.31 6.13 7.28
N TYR A 76 2.65 5.18 7.93
CA TYR A 76 2.84 3.78 7.65
C TYR A 76 2.33 3.41 6.24
N ALA A 77 1.21 3.99 5.82
CA ALA A 77 0.70 3.82 4.46
C ALA A 77 1.64 4.41 3.39
N LYS A 78 2.31 5.53 3.67
CA LYS A 78 3.37 6.06 2.80
C LYS A 78 4.57 5.11 2.68
N ASN A 79 4.97 4.46 3.77
CA ASN A 79 6.03 3.46 3.74
C ASN A 79 5.63 2.25 2.87
N ILE A 80 4.38 1.79 2.99
CA ILE A 80 3.85 0.74 2.11
C ILE A 80 3.87 1.20 0.65
N CYS A 81 3.43 2.44 0.37
CA CYS A 81 3.43 3.01 -0.98
C CYS A 81 4.84 3.02 -1.59
N ALA A 82 5.84 3.47 -0.82
CA ALA A 82 7.24 3.47 -1.25
C ALA A 82 7.72 2.05 -1.56
N PHE A 83 7.45 1.09 -0.68
CA PHE A 83 7.82 -0.30 -0.86
C PHE A 83 7.21 -0.93 -2.14
N VAL A 84 5.90 -0.73 -2.38
CA VAL A 84 5.25 -1.23 -3.59
C VAL A 84 5.81 -0.54 -4.84
N ARG A 85 6.10 0.76 -4.77
CA ARG A 85 6.71 1.52 -5.88
C ARG A 85 8.11 0.99 -6.23
N ASP A 86 8.91 0.65 -5.23
CA ASP A 86 10.25 0.09 -5.44
C ASP A 86 10.17 -1.27 -6.14
N ILE A 87 9.27 -2.16 -5.69
CA ILE A 87 9.04 -3.45 -6.37
C ILE A 87 8.60 -3.21 -7.83
N TYR A 88 7.69 -2.27 -8.08
CA TYR A 88 7.19 -1.99 -9.43
C TYR A 88 8.33 -1.54 -10.36
N ARG A 89 9.22 -0.68 -9.84
CA ARG A 89 10.39 -0.20 -10.58
C ARG A 89 11.32 -1.34 -10.95
N GLU A 90 11.65 -2.23 -10.01
CA GLU A 90 12.52 -3.37 -10.26
C GLU A 90 11.89 -4.35 -11.25
N LEU A 91 10.61 -4.68 -11.08
CA LEU A 91 9.91 -5.58 -11.99
C LEU A 91 9.80 -5.01 -13.40
N THR A 92 9.67 -3.69 -13.57
CA THR A 92 9.68 -3.03 -14.89
C THR A 92 10.96 -3.34 -15.69
N LEU A 93 12.09 -3.54 -15.01
CA LEU A 93 13.35 -3.92 -15.64
C LEU A 93 13.40 -5.42 -16.00
N VAL A 94 12.69 -6.25 -15.25
CA VAL A 94 12.69 -7.72 -15.40
C VAL A 94 11.68 -8.20 -16.44
N VAL A 95 10.47 -7.66 -16.47
CA VAL A 95 9.37 -8.13 -17.36
C VAL A 95 9.78 -8.24 -18.85
N PRO A 96 10.54 -7.30 -19.44
CA PRO A 96 10.95 -7.40 -20.84
C PRO A 96 11.90 -8.57 -21.13
N LEU A 97 12.58 -9.10 -20.11
CA LEU A 97 13.53 -10.19 -20.21
C LEU A 97 12.87 -11.57 -20.04
N MET A 98 11.60 -11.62 -19.64
CA MET A 98 10.87 -12.86 -19.40
C MET A 98 10.29 -13.43 -20.70
N ASP A 99 10.46 -14.75 -20.89
CA ASP A 99 9.75 -15.51 -21.90
C ASP A 99 8.24 -15.55 -21.56
N ASP A 100 7.38 -15.28 -22.55
CA ASP A 100 5.91 -15.18 -22.39
C ASP A 100 5.44 -14.29 -21.22
N ASN A 101 5.75 -13.00 -21.31
CA ASN A 101 5.39 -12.00 -20.29
C ASN A 101 3.92 -11.52 -20.30
N SER A 102 3.01 -12.25 -20.96
CA SER A 102 1.62 -11.82 -21.13
C SER A 102 0.85 -11.71 -19.79
N GLU A 103 1.05 -12.69 -18.90
CA GLU A 103 0.51 -12.66 -17.54
C GLU A 103 1.15 -11.55 -16.72
N MET A 104 2.48 -11.45 -16.79
CA MET A 104 3.23 -10.47 -16.01
C MET A 104 2.84 -9.03 -16.36
N LYS A 105 2.57 -8.73 -17.64
CA LYS A 105 2.05 -7.42 -18.08
C LYS A 105 0.74 -7.04 -17.38
N LYS A 106 -0.20 -7.99 -17.25
CA LYS A 106 -1.48 -7.76 -16.55
C LYS A 106 -1.26 -7.53 -15.05
N LYS A 107 -0.31 -8.26 -14.45
CA LYS A 107 0.07 -8.09 -13.04
C LYS A 107 0.71 -6.71 -12.82
N MET A 108 1.58 -6.26 -13.74
CA MET A 108 2.17 -4.92 -13.70
C MET A 108 1.12 -3.80 -13.79
N GLU A 109 0.11 -3.95 -14.66
CA GLU A 109 -1.01 -3.00 -14.71
C GLU A 109 -1.76 -2.95 -13.37
N THR A 110 -2.08 -4.12 -12.80
CA THR A 110 -2.78 -4.22 -11.51
C THR A 110 -1.96 -3.65 -10.35
N MET A 111 -0.65 -3.86 -10.39
CA MET A 111 0.29 -3.32 -9.41
C MET A 111 0.37 -1.79 -9.48
N LEU A 112 0.41 -1.21 -10.69
CA LEU A 112 0.36 0.23 -10.87
C LEU A 112 -0.94 0.82 -10.31
N GLN A 113 -2.09 0.17 -10.57
CA GLN A 113 -3.37 0.57 -9.98
C GLN A 113 -3.34 0.52 -8.46
N SER A 114 -2.64 -0.46 -7.89
CA SER A 114 -2.47 -0.57 -6.44
C SER A 114 -1.67 0.61 -5.87
N VAL A 115 -0.56 0.99 -6.51
CA VAL A 115 0.23 2.18 -6.12
C VAL A 115 -0.63 3.44 -6.17
N VAL A 116 -1.31 3.69 -7.29
CA VAL A 116 -2.15 4.88 -7.49
C VAL A 116 -3.26 4.98 -6.44
N LYS A 117 -3.87 3.86 -6.06
CA LYS A 117 -4.90 3.83 -5.01
C LYS A 117 -4.36 4.24 -3.64
N ILE A 118 -3.16 3.76 -3.28
CA ILE A 118 -2.53 4.14 -2.01
C ILE A 118 -2.18 5.63 -2.01
N GLU A 119 -1.60 6.14 -3.10
CA GLU A 119 -1.23 7.56 -3.24
C GLU A 119 -2.45 8.47 -3.14
N ASN A 120 -3.52 8.16 -3.88
CA ASN A 120 -4.76 8.93 -3.85
C ASN A 120 -5.42 8.93 -2.47
N ALA A 121 -5.37 7.80 -1.76
CA ALA A 121 -5.90 7.71 -0.40
C ALA A 121 -5.07 8.57 0.57
N CYS A 122 -3.73 8.52 0.48
CA CYS A 122 -2.86 9.37 1.30
C CYS A 122 -3.10 10.86 1.01
N PHE A 123 -3.23 11.24 -0.26
CA PHE A 123 -3.50 12.61 -0.68
C PHE A 123 -4.86 13.11 -0.17
N SER A 124 -5.90 12.30 -0.31
CA SER A 124 -7.26 12.65 0.14
C SER A 124 -7.31 12.96 1.63
N VAL A 125 -6.62 12.18 2.46
CA VAL A 125 -6.53 12.45 3.91
C VAL A 125 -5.72 13.71 4.21
N HIS A 126 -4.62 13.95 3.48
CA HIS A 126 -3.82 15.16 3.65
C HIS A 126 -4.60 16.45 3.33
N VAL A 127 -5.37 16.46 2.24
CA VAL A 127 -6.21 17.61 1.86
C VAL A 127 -7.28 17.87 2.92
N ARG A 128 -7.99 16.82 3.37
CA ARG A 128 -9.01 16.94 4.43
C ARG A 128 -8.44 17.43 5.75
N GLY A 129 -7.24 16.99 6.13
CA GLY A 129 -6.55 17.48 7.33
C GLY A 129 -6.06 18.93 7.22
N SER A 130 -5.97 19.46 5.99
CA SER A 130 -5.52 20.83 5.71
C SER A 130 -6.69 21.81 5.53
N GLU A 131 -7.94 21.32 5.51
CA GLU A 131 -9.12 22.16 5.54
C GLU A 131 -9.25 22.79 6.93
N TYR A 132 -8.86 24.07 7.04
CA TYR A 132 -9.09 24.87 8.24
C TYR A 132 -10.60 24.99 8.46
N ILE A 133 -11.14 24.29 9.46
CA ILE A 133 -12.49 24.54 9.97
C ILE A 133 -12.34 25.66 11.01
N PRO A 134 -12.78 26.91 10.76
CA PRO A 134 -12.94 27.87 11.83
C PRO A 134 -13.99 27.28 12.78
N LEU A 135 -13.57 26.97 14.01
CA LEU A 135 -14.47 26.60 15.11
C LEU A 135 -15.41 27.77 15.43
N LEU A 136 -16.48 27.93 14.66
CA LEU A 136 -17.65 28.71 15.05
C LEU A 136 -18.50 27.82 15.95
N GLY A 137 -18.16 27.80 17.23
CA GLY A 137 -18.84 26.97 18.21
C GLY A 137 -18.34 27.12 19.64
N SER A 138 -18.11 28.35 20.12
CA SER A 138 -18.06 28.59 21.56
C SER A 138 -18.51 30.02 21.91
N SER A 139 -19.75 30.09 22.41
CA SER A 139 -20.32 31.05 23.35
C SER A 139 -19.96 32.55 23.24
N ALA A 140 -20.89 33.35 22.73
CA ALA A 140 -21.25 34.63 23.35
C ALA A 140 -22.67 35.03 22.87
N ASP A 141 -23.59 35.19 23.81
CA ASP A 141 -24.96 35.66 23.62
C ASP A 141 -25.01 36.97 22.81
N PRO A 142 -25.97 37.17 21.88
CA PRO A 142 -26.24 38.49 21.33
C PRO A 142 -27.22 39.19 22.26
N ASP A 143 -26.68 39.89 23.27
CA ASP A 143 -27.48 40.82 24.07
C ASP A 143 -27.78 42.06 23.21
N TYR A 144 -29.07 42.26 22.92
CA TYR A 144 -29.58 43.46 22.25
C TYR A 144 -29.41 44.67 23.19
N SER A 145 -28.57 45.62 22.81
CA SER A 145 -28.52 46.96 23.41
C SER A 145 -28.07 47.95 22.33
N PHE A 146 -29.01 48.65 21.70
CA PHE A 146 -29.35 50.02 22.07
C PHE A 146 -28.13 50.96 21.99
N PHE A 147 -27.84 51.44 20.79
CA PHE A 147 -27.36 52.81 20.59
C PHE A 147 -28.03 53.36 19.34
N GLY A 148 -29.09 54.12 19.56
CA GLY A 148 -29.52 55.12 18.60
C GLY A 148 -28.43 56.18 18.50
N ALA A 149 -28.10 56.55 17.27
CA ALA A 149 -27.52 57.83 16.97
C ALA A 149 -28.34 58.43 15.83
N SER A 150 -29.03 59.49 16.18
CA SER A 150 -29.74 60.42 15.31
C SER A 150 -28.78 61.25 14.47
N ASP A 151 -29.35 61.79 13.39
CA ASP A 151 -28.96 62.96 12.61
C ASP A 151 -27.74 62.87 11.69
N PHE A 152 -28.01 63.00 10.38
CA PHE A 152 -27.38 64.03 9.56
C PHE A 152 -28.39 64.56 8.52
N ASP A 153 -28.75 65.83 8.69
CA ASP A 153 -29.31 66.71 7.67
C ASP A 153 -28.39 66.78 6.43
N GLN A 154 -28.99 66.75 5.23
CA GLN A 154 -28.99 67.89 4.30
C GLN A 154 -29.98 67.66 3.15
#